data_AF-A0A4Y9RFW1-F1
#
_entry.id   AF-A0A4Y9RFW1-F1
#
_cell.length_a   1.000
_cell.length_b   1.000
_cell.length_c   1.000
_cell.angle_alpha   90.00
_cell.angle_beta   90.00
_cell.angle_gamma   90.00
#
_symmetry.space_group_name_H-M   'P 1'
#
loop_
_entity.id
_entity.type
_entity.pdbx_description
1 polymer ?
#
loop_
_entity_poly.entity_id
_entity_poly.type
_entity_poly.pdbx_seq_one_letter_code
_entity_poly.pdbx_strand_id
1 'polypeptide(L)'
;PIDPDRKFGTVGAVARDRMGNLAAAVSTGGMTNKRPGRVGDTPVIGAGCYADNQSVAVAATGTGEHFMRAVTAYDIAARMRYGHETLEQAAHRAVFQRLDAIGGRGGVIAIDRDGNIAMPFNTSGMYRGWVVDGDAIGTAIFL
;
A
#
# COMPACT_ATOMS: atom_id res chain seq x y z
N PRO A 1 -10.20 27.31 -4.48
CA PRO A 1 -9.00 26.45 -4.64
C PRO A 1 -9.36 24.98 -4.34
N ILE A 2 -8.90 24.02 -5.15
CA ILE A 2 -9.23 22.60 -4.95
C ILE A 2 -8.27 21.98 -3.93
N ASP A 3 -8.82 21.54 -2.80
CA ASP A 3 -8.12 20.92 -1.67
C ASP A 3 -7.31 19.69 -2.11
N PRO A 4 -5.96 19.69 -1.95
CA PRO A 4 -5.10 18.55 -2.28
C PRO A 4 -5.37 17.30 -1.42
N ASP A 5 -5.93 17.44 -0.21
CA ASP A 5 -6.22 16.30 0.67
C ASP A 5 -7.49 15.54 0.25
N ARG A 6 -8.25 16.05 -0.73
CA ARG A 6 -9.45 15.41 -1.30
C ARG A 6 -9.24 14.87 -2.72
N LYS A 7 -7.99 14.60 -3.13
CA LYS A 7 -7.60 14.26 -4.53
C LYS A 7 -7.18 12.80 -4.77
N PHE A 8 -7.61 11.85 -3.95
CA PHE A 8 -7.15 10.45 -4.05
C PHE A 8 -8.32 9.49 -4.28
N GLY A 9 -8.44 9.03 -5.54
CA GLY A 9 -9.37 7.96 -5.93
C GLY A 9 -8.57 6.75 -6.38
N THR A 10 -7.93 6.07 -5.43
CA THR A 10 -7.26 4.78 -5.64
C THR A 10 -7.91 3.75 -4.73
N VAL A 11 -8.23 2.59 -5.31
CA VAL A 11 -8.69 1.41 -4.59
C VAL A 11 -7.66 0.30 -4.76
N GLY A 12 -7.53 -0.54 -3.74
CA GLY A 12 -6.63 -1.67 -3.76
C GLY A 12 -7.18 -2.82 -2.94
N ALA A 13 -6.78 -4.02 -3.31
CA ALA A 13 -7.06 -5.25 -2.58
C ALA A 13 -5.81 -6.12 -2.56
N VAL A 14 -5.59 -6.76 -1.42
CA VAL A 14 -4.58 -7.79 -1.23
C VAL A 14 -5.26 -9.00 -0.60
N ALA A 15 -4.84 -10.20 -0.96
CA ALA A 15 -5.44 -11.43 -0.47
C ALA A 15 -4.40 -12.54 -0.33
N ARG A 16 -4.65 -13.41 0.64
CA ARG A 16 -3.98 -14.70 0.80
C ARG A 16 -5.03 -15.80 0.76
N ASP A 17 -4.90 -16.75 -0.15
CA ASP A 17 -5.85 -17.87 -0.23
C ASP A 17 -5.49 -19.02 0.74
N ARG A 18 -6.33 -20.06 0.78
CA ARG A 18 -6.13 -21.26 1.62
C ARG A 18 -4.94 -22.12 1.16
N MET A 19 -4.47 -21.95 -0.07
CA MET A 19 -3.27 -22.61 -0.59
C MET A 19 -2.00 -21.81 -0.26
N GLY A 20 -2.12 -20.63 0.37
CA GLY A 20 -1.02 -19.75 0.71
C GLY A 20 -0.56 -18.85 -0.45
N ASN A 21 -1.34 -18.74 -1.54
CA ASN A 21 -1.02 -17.83 -2.63
C ASN A 21 -1.37 -16.40 -2.25
N LEU A 22 -0.48 -15.47 -2.59
CA LEU A 22 -0.63 -14.04 -2.39
C LEU A 22 -0.98 -13.35 -3.71
N ALA A 23 -1.91 -12.40 -3.65
CA ALA A 23 -2.29 -11.57 -4.78
C ALA A 23 -2.52 -10.12 -4.35
N ALA A 24 -2.22 -9.19 -5.26
CA ALA A 24 -2.47 -7.76 -5.09
C ALA A 24 -3.10 -7.20 -6.37
N ALA A 25 -4.06 -6.29 -6.23
CA ALA A 25 -4.67 -5.56 -7.31
C ALA A 25 -4.92 -4.12 -6.90
N VAL A 26 -4.62 -3.17 -7.78
CA VAL A 26 -4.77 -1.73 -7.51
C VAL A 26 -5.31 -1.04 -8.75
N SER A 27 -6.25 -0.11 -8.58
CA SER A 27 -6.86 0.66 -9.66
C SER A 27 -7.10 2.10 -9.23
N THR A 28 -6.98 3.04 -10.17
CA THR A 28 -7.07 4.48 -9.88
C THR A 28 -7.59 5.29 -11.07
N GLY A 29 -8.34 6.35 -10.78
CA GLY A 29 -8.58 7.44 -11.74
C GLY A 29 -7.37 8.36 -11.90
N GLY A 30 -6.38 8.25 -11.01
CA GLY A 30 -5.25 9.16 -10.85
C GLY A 30 -5.62 10.38 -10.01
N MET A 31 -4.76 11.41 -10.04
CA MET A 31 -4.99 12.64 -9.30
C MET A 31 -5.95 13.57 -10.05
N THR A 32 -6.83 14.23 -9.31
CA THR A 32 -7.70 15.31 -9.84
C THR A 32 -6.84 16.37 -10.53
N ASN A 33 -7.26 16.79 -11.73
CA ASN A 33 -6.56 17.80 -12.54
C ASN A 33 -5.12 17.40 -12.95
N LYS A 34 -4.83 16.10 -13.08
CA LYS A 34 -3.56 15.63 -13.65
C LYS A 34 -3.41 16.09 -15.11
N ARG A 35 -2.18 16.33 -15.54
CA ARG A 35 -1.88 16.52 -16.97
C ARG A 35 -2.27 15.26 -17.76
N PRO A 36 -2.85 15.38 -18.96
CA PRO A 36 -3.02 14.24 -19.85
C PRO A 36 -1.70 13.48 -20.03
N GLY A 37 -1.77 12.14 -19.97
CA GLY A 37 -0.58 11.27 -20.03
C GLY A 37 0.20 11.13 -18.73
N ARG A 38 -0.14 11.85 -17.63
CA ARG A 38 0.50 11.61 -16.33
C ARG A 38 0.11 10.23 -15.79
N VAL A 39 1.12 9.42 -15.46
CA VAL A 39 1.00 8.11 -14.82
C VAL A 39 1.51 8.20 -13.37
N GLY A 40 0.80 7.56 -12.44
CA GLY A 40 1.20 7.45 -11.03
C GLY A 40 1.77 6.06 -10.71
N ASP A 41 1.86 5.73 -9.43
CA ASP A 41 2.40 4.47 -8.90
C ASP A 41 1.49 3.26 -9.12
N THR A 42 0.16 3.44 -9.11
CA THR A 42 -0.83 2.35 -9.18
C THR A 42 -0.55 1.29 -10.28
N PRO A 43 -0.29 1.64 -11.55
CA PRO A 43 -0.01 0.65 -12.60
C PRO A 43 1.46 0.21 -12.66
N VAL A 44 2.33 0.70 -11.78
CA VAL A 44 3.77 0.40 -11.79
C VAL A 44 4.07 -0.68 -10.75
N ILE A 45 4.46 -1.87 -11.24
CA ILE A 45 4.80 -3.01 -10.38
C ILE A 45 5.97 -2.65 -9.46
N GLY A 46 5.81 -2.95 -8.18
CA GLY A 46 6.77 -2.62 -7.13
C GLY A 46 6.62 -1.21 -6.56
N ALA A 47 5.92 -0.29 -7.23
CA ALA A 47 5.60 1.01 -6.66
C ALA A 47 4.25 0.96 -5.92
N GLY A 48 3.15 0.85 -6.68
CA GLY A 48 1.80 0.87 -6.14
C GLY A 48 1.19 -0.52 -5.93
N CYS A 49 1.66 -1.53 -6.67
CA CYS A 49 1.14 -2.90 -6.64
C CYS A 49 2.29 -3.90 -6.68
N TYR A 50 2.30 -4.87 -5.77
CA TYR A 50 3.29 -5.95 -5.75
C TYR A 50 2.75 -7.18 -5.03
N ALA A 51 3.11 -8.38 -5.50
CA ALA A 51 2.83 -9.62 -4.79
C ALA A 51 3.93 -10.66 -5.08
N ASP A 52 4.40 -11.33 -4.03
CA ASP A 52 5.33 -12.46 -4.08
C ASP A 52 4.99 -13.46 -2.97
N ASN A 53 4.68 -14.71 -3.34
CA ASN A 53 4.33 -15.79 -2.40
C ASN A 53 5.42 -16.04 -1.34
N GLN A 54 6.67 -15.64 -1.59
CA GLN A 54 7.76 -15.81 -0.62
C GLN A 54 7.81 -14.70 0.44
N SER A 55 7.11 -13.59 0.23
CA SER A 55 7.16 -12.41 1.09
C SER A 55 5.76 -11.84 1.38
N VAL A 56 5.26 -10.94 0.51
CA VAL A 56 4.12 -10.07 0.80
C VAL A 56 3.35 -9.68 -0.47
N ALA A 57 2.03 -9.49 -0.32
CA ALA A 57 1.18 -8.76 -1.24
C ALA A 57 0.92 -7.34 -0.70
N VAL A 58 1.11 -6.31 -1.54
CA VAL A 58 0.99 -4.90 -1.16
C VAL A 58 0.18 -4.13 -2.20
N ALA A 59 -0.74 -3.32 -1.73
CA ALA A 59 -1.46 -2.32 -2.51
C ALA A 59 -1.33 -0.94 -1.86
N ALA A 60 -0.94 0.06 -2.65
CA ALA A 60 -0.70 1.43 -2.17
C ALA A 60 -1.76 2.43 -2.64
N THR A 61 -1.90 3.52 -1.88
CA THR A 61 -2.69 4.69 -2.24
C THR A 61 -2.02 5.96 -1.74
N GLY A 62 -2.00 7.01 -2.55
CA GLY A 62 -1.43 8.30 -2.15
C GLY A 62 -0.78 9.10 -3.29
N THR A 63 0.27 9.82 -2.95
CA THR A 63 1.01 10.70 -3.87
C THR A 63 1.97 9.90 -4.75
N GLY A 64 1.47 9.39 -5.88
CA GLY A 64 2.15 8.38 -6.67
C GLY A 64 3.61 8.66 -7.08
N GLU A 65 4.01 9.91 -7.30
CA GLU A 65 5.41 10.26 -7.60
C GLU A 65 6.37 9.81 -6.48
N HIS A 66 5.95 9.91 -5.22
CA HIS A 66 6.76 9.52 -4.06
C HIS A 66 6.81 8.00 -3.92
N PHE A 67 5.68 7.32 -4.13
CA PHE A 67 5.61 5.86 -4.11
C PHE A 67 6.46 5.22 -5.22
N MET A 68 6.49 5.82 -6.42
CA MET A 68 7.38 5.39 -7.50
C MET A 68 8.86 5.61 -7.15
N ARG A 69 9.23 6.80 -6.67
CA ARG A 69 10.62 7.12 -6.30
C ARG A 69 11.14 6.24 -5.15
N ALA A 70 10.28 5.89 -4.20
CA ALA A 70 10.62 5.03 -3.08
C ALA A 70 10.55 3.54 -3.42
N VAL A 71 9.88 3.16 -4.51
CA VAL A 71 9.55 1.78 -4.88
C VAL A 71 8.81 1.08 -3.73
N THR A 72 7.85 1.77 -3.12
CA THR A 72 7.33 1.45 -1.77
C THR A 72 6.85 0.00 -1.62
N ALA A 73 6.04 -0.50 -2.54
CA ALA A 73 5.49 -1.85 -2.43
C ALA A 73 6.59 -2.93 -2.45
N TYR A 74 7.59 -2.78 -3.32
CA TYR A 74 8.74 -3.67 -3.37
C TYR A 74 9.73 -3.44 -2.23
N ASP A 75 9.90 -2.20 -1.74
CA ASP A 75 10.76 -1.89 -0.59
C ASP A 75 10.29 -2.66 0.66
N ILE A 76 8.97 -2.78 0.87
CA ILE A 76 8.41 -3.61 1.94
C ILE A 76 8.81 -5.08 1.74
N ALA A 77 8.61 -5.63 0.53
CA ALA A 77 9.00 -7.02 0.24
C ALA A 77 10.51 -7.25 0.42
N ALA A 78 11.35 -6.32 -0.04
CA ALA A 78 12.80 -6.38 0.05
C ALA A 78 13.28 -6.30 1.51
N ARG A 79 12.67 -5.45 2.34
CA ARG A 79 12.95 -5.37 3.78
C ARG A 79 12.64 -6.67 4.50
N MET A 80 11.51 -7.29 4.20
CA MET A 80 11.16 -8.59 4.78
C MET A 80 12.12 -9.68 4.29
N ARG A 81 12.36 -9.74 2.97
CA ARG A 81 13.16 -10.80 2.35
C ARG A 81 14.64 -10.72 2.68
N TYR A 82 15.22 -9.53 2.67
CA TYR A 82 16.68 -9.32 2.81
C TYR A 82 17.07 -8.73 4.16
N GLY A 83 16.18 -7.93 4.77
CA GLY A 83 16.40 -7.34 6.08
C GLY A 83 15.80 -8.15 7.23
N HIS A 84 15.06 -9.23 6.93
CA HIS A 84 14.37 -10.07 7.91
C HIS A 84 13.43 -9.28 8.86
N GLU A 85 12.91 -8.15 8.39
CA GLU A 85 11.92 -7.37 9.13
C GLU A 85 10.56 -8.06 9.12
N THR A 86 9.77 -7.91 10.19
CA THR A 86 8.36 -8.31 10.16
C THR A 86 7.56 -7.42 9.20
N LEU A 87 6.37 -7.86 8.77
CA LEU A 87 5.51 -7.04 7.93
C LEU A 87 5.20 -5.68 8.56
N GLU A 88 4.89 -5.65 9.85
CA GLU A 88 4.60 -4.43 10.60
C GLU A 88 5.78 -3.46 10.58
N GLN A 89 6.99 -3.95 10.86
CA GLN A 89 8.22 -3.15 10.85
C GLN A 89 8.49 -2.59 9.45
N ALA A 90 8.46 -3.46 8.43
CA ALA A 90 8.75 -3.10 7.05
C ALA A 90 7.76 -2.05 6.52
N ALA A 91 6.45 -2.29 6.70
CA ALA A 91 5.41 -1.38 6.26
C ALA A 91 5.44 -0.04 7.03
N HIS A 92 5.68 -0.07 8.35
CA HIS A 92 5.85 1.14 9.15
C HIS A 92 7.04 1.98 8.69
N ARG A 93 8.22 1.37 8.46
CA ARG A 93 9.40 2.10 7.97
C ARG A 93 9.19 2.64 6.55
N ALA A 94 8.54 1.87 5.68
CA ALA A 94 8.25 2.32 4.32
C ALA A 94 7.36 3.58 4.30
N VAL A 95 6.31 3.62 5.13
CA VAL A 95 5.38 4.75 5.20
C VAL A 95 5.91 5.91 6.04
N PHE A 96 6.28 5.67 7.30
CA PHE A 96 6.58 6.74 8.26
C PHE A 96 8.04 7.20 8.26
N GLN A 97 8.94 6.53 7.55
CA GLN A 97 10.34 6.96 7.43
C GLN A 97 10.68 7.26 5.98
N ARG A 98 10.59 6.28 5.09
CA ARG A 98 11.05 6.44 3.70
C ARG A 98 10.14 7.37 2.89
N LEU A 99 8.83 7.18 2.93
CA LEU A 99 7.88 8.05 2.23
C LEU A 99 7.79 9.43 2.86
N ASP A 100 7.69 9.52 4.19
CA ASP A 100 7.68 10.81 4.91
C ASP A 100 8.93 11.64 4.63
N ALA A 101 10.13 11.03 4.62
CA ALA A 101 11.39 11.74 4.35
C ALA A 101 11.45 12.40 2.97
N ILE A 102 10.64 11.94 2.01
CA ILE A 102 10.54 12.55 0.67
C ILE A 102 9.28 13.37 0.47
N GLY A 103 8.48 13.61 1.52
CA GLY A 103 7.22 14.37 1.47
C GLY A 103 6.04 13.57 0.91
N GLY A 104 6.14 12.25 0.83
CA GLY A 104 5.08 11.37 0.36
C GLY A 104 3.93 11.25 1.36
N ARG A 105 2.69 11.43 0.88
CA ARG A 105 1.47 11.24 1.67
C ARG A 105 0.66 10.08 1.12
N GLY A 106 0.22 9.17 1.98
CA GLY A 106 -0.58 8.00 1.61
C GLY A 106 -0.51 6.87 2.64
N GLY A 107 -0.79 5.67 2.17
CA GLY A 107 -0.69 4.45 2.95
C GLY A 107 -0.65 3.21 2.08
N VAL A 108 -0.52 2.07 2.72
CA VAL A 108 -0.57 0.75 2.06
C VAL A 108 -1.48 -0.18 2.84
N ILE A 109 -2.03 -1.16 2.14
CA ILE A 109 -2.55 -2.39 2.75
C ILE A 109 -1.65 -3.55 2.31
N ALA A 110 -1.34 -4.46 3.22
CA ALA A 110 -0.44 -5.56 2.95
C ALA A 110 -0.81 -6.83 3.73
N ILE A 111 -0.55 -7.99 3.11
CA ILE A 111 -0.68 -9.32 3.71
C ILE A 111 0.59 -10.11 3.41
N ASP A 112 1.21 -10.69 4.44
CA ASP A 112 2.39 -11.55 4.27
C ASP A 112 2.03 -13.03 4.11
N ARG A 113 3.05 -13.85 3.81
CA ARG A 113 2.92 -15.31 3.61
C ARG A 113 2.33 -16.06 4.80
N ASP A 114 2.45 -15.51 6.01
CA ASP A 114 1.97 -16.12 7.25
C ASP A 114 0.56 -15.64 7.60
N GLY A 115 0.01 -14.69 6.82
CA GLY A 115 -1.34 -14.15 6.99
C GLY A 115 -1.41 -12.93 7.89
N ASN A 116 -0.27 -12.35 8.29
CA ASN A 116 -0.28 -11.10 9.04
C ASN A 116 -0.76 -9.96 8.13
N ILE A 117 -1.53 -9.02 8.70
CA ILE A 117 -2.08 -7.87 7.98
C ILE A 117 -1.44 -6.58 8.52
N ALA A 118 -1.02 -5.70 7.64
CA ALA A 118 -0.59 -4.34 7.99
C ALA A 118 -1.27 -3.31 7.11
N MET A 119 -1.70 -2.19 7.71
CA MET A 119 -2.37 -1.10 7.00
C MET A 119 -1.89 0.30 7.42
N PRO A 120 -0.57 0.61 7.42
CA PRO A 120 -0.08 1.91 7.85
C PRO A 120 -0.40 3.03 6.84
N PHE A 121 -0.70 4.21 7.36
CA PHE A 121 -0.94 5.42 6.58
C PHE A 121 -0.50 6.66 7.37
N ASN A 122 0.03 7.67 6.67
CA ASN A 122 0.49 8.95 7.25
C ASN A 122 -0.44 10.13 6.92
N THR A 123 -1.62 9.84 6.37
CA THR A 123 -2.70 10.80 6.09
C THR A 123 -3.63 10.93 7.29
N SER A 124 -4.55 11.91 7.24
CA SER A 124 -5.57 12.07 8.29
C SER A 124 -6.52 10.87 8.40
N GLY A 125 -6.68 10.11 7.31
CA GLY A 125 -7.43 8.86 7.26
C GLY A 125 -7.10 8.05 6.01
N MET A 126 -7.50 6.79 6.04
CA MET A 126 -7.43 5.84 4.91
C MET A 126 -8.62 4.89 5.01
N TYR A 127 -9.53 4.95 4.02
CA TYR A 127 -10.65 4.03 3.89
C TYR A 127 -10.12 2.61 3.71
N ARG A 128 -10.45 1.72 4.66
CA ARG A 128 -9.96 0.34 4.65
C ARG A 128 -10.94 -0.60 5.32
N GLY A 129 -10.89 -1.86 4.90
CA GLY A 129 -11.61 -2.97 5.51
C GLY A 129 -10.81 -4.26 5.34
N TRP A 130 -11.06 -5.22 6.22
CA TRP A 130 -10.37 -6.50 6.22
C TRP A 130 -11.27 -7.60 6.76
N VAL A 131 -10.93 -8.84 6.40
CA VAL A 131 -11.55 -10.06 6.90
C VAL A 131 -10.47 -11.14 6.99
N VAL A 132 -10.53 -11.92 8.05
CA VAL A 132 -9.71 -13.12 8.25
C VAL A 132 -10.68 -14.29 8.49
N ASP A 133 -10.46 -15.42 7.81
CA ASP A 133 -11.34 -16.59 7.93
C ASP A 133 -11.34 -17.10 9.38
N GLY A 134 -12.53 -17.25 9.97
CA GLY A 134 -12.69 -17.61 11.38
C GLY A 134 -12.47 -16.48 12.40
N ASP A 135 -12.22 -15.26 11.95
CA ASP A 135 -11.92 -14.08 12.78
C ASP A 135 -12.87 -12.90 12.49
N ALA A 136 -12.68 -11.78 13.21
CA ALA A 136 -13.52 -10.61 13.06
C ALA A 136 -13.32 -9.86 11.73
N ILE A 137 -14.43 -9.47 11.10
CA ILE A 137 -14.48 -8.51 10.00
C ILE A 137 -14.33 -7.09 10.56
N GLY A 138 -13.53 -6.25 9.92
CA GLY A 138 -13.29 -4.88 10.37
C GLY A 138 -13.32 -3.85 9.25
N THR A 139 -13.70 -2.62 9.60
CA THR A 139 -13.63 -1.44 8.73
C THR A 139 -13.16 -0.25 9.54
N ALA A 140 -12.36 0.62 8.93
CA ALA A 140 -11.92 1.85 9.55
C ALA A 140 -11.67 2.95 8.50
N ILE A 141 -11.76 4.20 8.95
CA ILE A 141 -11.44 5.39 8.14
C ILE A 141 -10.29 6.15 8.80
N PHE A 142 -10.45 6.44 10.09
CA PHE A 142 -9.46 7.13 10.90
C PHE A 142 -8.58 6.14 11.68
N LEU A 143 -7.68 6.67 12.50
CA LEU A 143 -6.91 5.90 13.49
C LEU A 143 -7.82 5.44 14.64
#